data_AF-A0A7G9LPH8-F1
#
_entry.id   AF-A0A7G9LPH8-F1
#
_cell.length_a   1.000
_cell.length_b   1.000
_cell.length_c   1.000
_cell.angle_alpha   90.00
_cell.angle_beta   90.00
_cell.angle_gamma   90.00
#
_symmetry.space_group_name_H-M   'P 1'
#
loop_
_entity.id
_entity.type
_entity.pdbx_description
1 polymer ?
#
loop_
_entity_poly.entity_id
_entity_poly.type
_entity_poly.pdbx_seq_one_letter_code
_entity_poly.pdbx_strand_id
1 'polypeptide(L)'
;MGLSKTQISKLYVTIFGRASEVEGNIYWQQQAGNMSDIANDMLNTQAAKDYFGATLNDNQAFIEFIYKNSLNKTYEQDPGGINYWTNLLNSGVSKGDIVKMMIEAIDSYAPDGINYDPNDIATVNAYNQFANRVEISDYTADTVQKAPTDYSTSMSFNNDLVVTYDSNTLHTAKQNIGNNLEFHNFPNNNLYDYTNGFFTNNSSSDIIVTDLGMKVNGNLNFEGQNIVFQMNGTIEKGISVTSNMGNEYMPGFNFPDEVISPYESMDLYDFLPNQDFISIPGFSGQMDMELSLITTIGVFIDETTVYF
;
A
#
# COMPACT_ATOMS: atom_id res chain seq x y z
N MET A 1 20.94 0.27 -21.84
CA MET A 1 19.51 0.15 -21.48
C MET A 1 19.46 0.36 -19.98
N GLY A 2 18.65 1.29 -19.50
CA GLY A 2 18.53 1.56 -18.06
C GLY A 2 17.88 0.38 -17.33
N LEU A 3 17.96 0.37 -16.00
CA LEU A 3 17.23 -0.59 -15.18
C LEU A 3 15.72 -0.41 -15.31
N SER A 4 14.95 -1.48 -15.10
CA SER A 4 13.50 -1.41 -15.03
C SER A 4 13.01 -0.80 -13.71
N LYS A 5 11.74 -0.38 -13.67
CA LYS A 5 11.05 0.07 -12.44
C LYS A 5 11.27 -0.90 -11.27
N THR A 6 10.99 -2.19 -11.49
CA THR A 6 11.13 -3.23 -10.47
C THR A 6 12.58 -3.44 -10.03
N GLN A 7 13.55 -3.30 -10.94
CA GLN A 7 14.97 -3.36 -10.59
C GLN A 7 15.37 -2.18 -9.68
N ILE A 8 14.84 -0.98 -9.92
CA ILE A 8 15.05 0.17 -9.04
C ILE A 8 14.33 -0.03 -7.70
N SER A 9 13.09 -0.53 -7.69
CA SER A 9 12.36 -0.87 -6.47
C SER A 9 13.13 -1.85 -5.59
N LYS A 10 13.74 -2.90 -6.18
CA LYS A 10 14.61 -3.84 -5.47
C LYS A 10 15.81 -3.16 -4.81
N LEU A 11 16.43 -2.18 -5.48
CA LEU A 11 17.51 -1.37 -4.89
C LEU A 11 17.00 -0.51 -3.72
N TYR A 12 15.85 0.13 -3.84
CA TYR A 12 15.27 0.92 -2.76
C TYR A 12 14.93 0.08 -1.52
N VAL A 13 14.29 -1.07 -1.73
CA VAL A 13 13.99 -2.03 -0.65
C VAL A 13 15.28 -2.51 0.01
N THR A 14 16.28 -2.92 -0.76
CA THR A 14 17.52 -3.50 -0.24
C THR A 14 18.39 -2.48 0.49
N ILE A 15 18.63 -1.32 -0.14
CA ILE A 15 19.54 -0.30 0.38
C ILE A 15 18.86 0.49 1.49
N PHE A 16 17.65 0.97 1.28
CA PHE A 16 17.01 1.98 2.13
C PHE A 16 15.86 1.43 2.99
N GLY A 17 15.46 0.17 2.81
CA GLY A 17 14.34 -0.40 3.56
C GLY A 17 13.05 0.40 3.39
N ARG A 18 12.87 1.03 2.22
CA ARG A 18 11.73 1.90 1.91
C ARG A 18 11.26 1.71 0.48
N ALA A 19 10.02 2.11 0.22
CA ALA A 19 9.44 2.17 -1.10
C ALA A 19 9.99 3.35 -1.93
N SER A 20 10.05 3.19 -3.25
CA SER A 20 10.42 4.26 -4.19
C SER A 20 9.20 5.02 -4.69
N GLU A 21 9.25 6.35 -4.66
CA GLU A 21 8.30 7.24 -5.35
C GLU A 21 8.54 7.31 -6.87
N VAL A 22 7.56 7.81 -7.63
CA VAL A 22 7.62 7.92 -9.11
C VAL A 22 8.85 8.69 -9.58
N GLU A 23 9.06 9.92 -9.09
CA GLU A 23 10.18 10.78 -9.51
C GLU A 23 11.55 10.14 -9.22
N GLY A 24 11.73 9.63 -8.00
CA GLY A 24 12.96 8.97 -7.59
C GLY A 24 13.22 7.70 -8.39
N ASN A 25 12.18 6.88 -8.65
CA ASN A 25 12.33 5.66 -9.43
C ASN A 25 12.73 5.99 -10.89
N ILE A 26 12.01 6.90 -11.55
CA ILE A 26 12.32 7.36 -12.92
C ILE A 26 13.73 7.95 -13.00
N TYR A 27 14.14 8.75 -12.02
CA TYR A 27 15.48 9.33 -11.97
C TYR A 27 16.57 8.26 -12.05
N TRP A 28 16.44 7.17 -11.26
CA TRP A 28 17.43 6.09 -11.25
C TRP A 28 17.37 5.20 -12.49
N GLN A 29 16.19 4.99 -13.09
CA GLN A 29 16.07 4.28 -14.37
C GLN A 29 16.83 4.98 -15.51
N GLN A 30 16.95 6.32 -15.43
CA GLN A 30 17.65 7.13 -16.44
C GLN A 30 19.16 7.21 -16.24
N GLN A 31 19.69 6.72 -15.10
CA GLN A 31 21.13 6.71 -14.88
C GLN A 31 21.83 5.68 -15.76
N ALA A 32 23.05 6.01 -16.19
CA ALA A 32 23.87 5.12 -16.98
C ALA A 32 24.64 4.17 -16.06
N GLY A 33 24.54 2.86 -16.32
CA GLY A 33 25.26 1.86 -15.55
C GLY A 33 24.47 0.56 -15.46
N ASN A 34 25.13 -0.47 -14.94
CA ASN A 34 24.45 -1.68 -14.50
C ASN A 34 23.92 -1.50 -13.06
N MET A 35 23.29 -2.53 -12.51
CA MET A 35 22.74 -2.48 -11.15
C MET A 35 23.77 -2.23 -10.06
N SER A 36 24.99 -2.75 -10.19
CA SER A 36 26.06 -2.47 -9.24
C SER A 36 26.50 -1.01 -9.30
N ASP A 37 26.60 -0.44 -10.51
CA ASP A 37 26.97 0.96 -10.70
C ASP A 37 25.94 1.88 -10.04
N ILE A 38 24.66 1.66 -10.34
CA ILE A 38 23.55 2.46 -9.79
C ILE A 38 23.43 2.28 -8.27
N ALA A 39 23.64 1.08 -7.74
CA ALA A 39 23.66 0.86 -6.30
C ALA A 39 24.80 1.63 -5.61
N ASN A 40 25.99 1.67 -6.22
CA ASN A 40 27.10 2.49 -5.71
C ASN A 40 26.76 3.98 -5.75
N ASP A 41 26.13 4.46 -6.83
CA ASP A 41 25.70 5.86 -6.94
C ASP A 41 24.64 6.22 -5.89
N MET A 42 23.66 5.35 -5.66
CA MET A 42 22.67 5.51 -4.59
C MET A 42 23.32 5.62 -3.21
N LEU A 43 24.28 4.74 -2.89
CA LEU A 43 25.03 4.76 -1.62
C LEU A 43 25.92 6.01 -1.46
N ASN A 44 26.31 6.66 -2.56
CA ASN A 44 27.12 7.87 -2.55
C ASN A 44 26.30 9.15 -2.36
N THR A 45 24.97 9.08 -2.48
CA THR A 45 24.09 10.24 -2.23
C THR A 45 24.19 10.75 -0.80
N GLN A 46 23.88 12.03 -0.59
CA GLN A 46 23.84 12.60 0.76
C GLN A 46 22.78 11.91 1.61
N ALA A 47 21.60 11.63 1.04
CA ALA A 47 20.53 10.92 1.73
C ALA A 47 20.96 9.54 2.24
N ALA A 48 21.76 8.78 1.48
CA ALA A 48 22.32 7.51 1.93
C ALA A 48 23.32 7.69 3.08
N LYS A 49 24.19 8.69 2.99
CA LYS A 49 25.16 9.00 4.06
C LYS A 49 24.46 9.40 5.34
N ASP A 50 23.37 10.15 5.25
CA ASP A 50 22.56 10.55 6.41
C ASP A 50 21.80 9.36 7.00
N TYR A 51 21.25 8.50 6.13
CA TYR A 51 20.50 7.30 6.53
C TYR A 51 21.37 6.26 7.25
N PHE A 52 22.54 5.95 6.70
CA PHE A 52 23.45 4.96 7.28
C PHE A 52 24.37 5.53 8.35
N GLY A 53 24.72 6.82 8.28
CA GLY A 53 25.70 7.42 9.17
C GLY A 53 27.02 6.63 9.22
N ALA A 54 27.49 6.34 10.43
CA ALA A 54 28.72 5.57 10.64
C ALA A 54 28.64 4.11 10.15
N THR A 55 27.44 3.53 10.07
CA THR A 55 27.20 2.16 9.58
C THR A 55 27.72 1.97 8.16
N LEU A 56 27.72 3.03 7.34
CA LEU A 56 28.23 2.94 5.98
C LEU A 56 29.74 2.66 5.93
N ASN A 57 30.48 2.94 6.99
CA ASN A 57 31.94 2.79 7.04
C ASN A 57 32.40 1.48 7.68
N ASP A 58 31.47 0.69 8.23
CA ASP A 58 31.76 -0.62 8.81
C ASP A 58 31.12 -1.71 7.95
N ASN A 59 31.93 -2.67 7.48
CA ASN A 59 31.46 -3.67 6.54
C ASN A 59 30.41 -4.60 7.16
N GLN A 60 30.61 -5.04 8.41
CA GLN A 60 29.66 -5.94 9.06
C GLN A 60 28.36 -5.20 9.36
N ALA A 61 28.44 -4.00 9.93
CA ALA A 61 27.27 -3.20 10.25
C ALA A 61 26.48 -2.84 8.97
N PHE A 62 27.16 -2.51 7.87
CA PHE A 62 26.52 -2.29 6.58
C PHE A 62 25.76 -3.54 6.10
N ILE A 63 26.38 -4.72 6.16
CA ILE A 63 25.74 -5.98 5.77
C ILE A 63 24.52 -6.26 6.65
N GLU A 64 24.66 -6.23 7.97
CA GLU A 64 23.55 -6.46 8.90
C GLU A 64 22.37 -5.53 8.62
N PHE A 65 22.67 -4.28 8.28
CA PHE A 65 21.65 -3.28 7.96
C PHE A 65 20.87 -3.61 6.69
N ILE A 66 21.55 -3.87 5.56
CA ILE A 66 20.86 -4.23 4.31
C ILE A 66 20.23 -5.63 4.38
N TYR A 67 20.78 -6.54 5.19
CA TYR A 67 20.21 -7.87 5.43
C TYR A 67 18.86 -7.76 6.15
N LYS A 68 18.77 -6.87 7.15
CA LYS A 68 17.51 -6.57 7.83
C LYS A 68 16.51 -5.89 6.90
N ASN A 69 16.95 -4.98 6.04
CA ASN A 69 16.08 -4.33 5.05
C ASN A 69 15.48 -5.34 4.06
N SER A 70 16.29 -6.25 3.54
CA SER A 70 15.85 -7.20 2.50
C SER A 70 15.11 -8.39 3.07
N LEU A 71 15.69 -9.07 4.07
CA LEU A 71 15.23 -10.37 4.55
C LEU A 71 14.59 -10.32 5.94
N ASN A 72 14.63 -9.16 6.61
CA ASN A 72 14.16 -8.98 7.99
C ASN A 72 14.78 -9.99 8.96
N LYS A 73 16.07 -10.31 8.73
CA LYS A 73 16.87 -11.20 9.56
C LYS A 73 18.00 -10.43 10.24
N THR A 74 18.23 -10.76 11.50
CA THR A 74 19.34 -10.28 12.34
C THR A 74 20.50 -11.28 12.36
N TYR A 75 21.65 -10.88 12.89
CA TYR A 75 22.81 -11.76 13.02
C TYR A 75 22.50 -13.02 13.84
N GLU A 76 21.67 -12.90 14.87
CA GLU A 76 21.26 -14.01 15.72
C GLU A 76 20.40 -15.04 14.96
N GLN A 77 19.65 -14.59 13.95
CA GLN A 77 18.78 -15.45 13.14
C GLN A 77 19.53 -16.13 11.99
N ASP A 78 20.57 -15.49 11.43
CA ASP A 78 21.35 -16.04 10.33
C ASP A 78 22.82 -15.56 10.33
N PRO A 79 23.62 -16.06 11.29
CA PRO A 79 25.02 -15.65 11.38
C PRO A 79 25.84 -16.16 10.18
N GLY A 80 25.45 -17.28 9.58
CA GLY A 80 26.13 -17.86 8.42
C GLY A 80 26.00 -16.97 7.18
N GLY A 81 24.78 -16.53 6.87
CA GLY A 81 24.49 -15.64 5.75
C GLY A 81 25.19 -14.29 5.90
N ILE A 82 25.07 -13.64 7.07
CA ILE A 82 25.70 -12.33 7.31
C ILE A 82 27.23 -12.42 7.24
N ASN A 83 27.85 -13.47 7.79
CA ASN A 83 29.29 -13.67 7.68
C ASN A 83 29.74 -13.88 6.22
N TYR A 84 28.96 -14.61 5.41
CA TYR A 84 29.25 -14.80 3.99
C TYR A 84 29.34 -13.47 3.24
N TRP A 85 28.31 -12.62 3.36
CA TRP A 85 28.28 -11.32 2.69
C TRP A 85 29.34 -10.35 3.22
N THR A 86 29.59 -10.37 4.54
CA THR A 86 30.63 -9.55 5.17
C THR A 86 32.02 -9.94 4.67
N ASN A 87 32.30 -11.23 4.51
CA ASN A 87 33.57 -11.72 3.99
C ASN A 87 33.80 -11.31 2.53
N LEU A 88 32.76 -11.34 1.68
CA LEU A 88 32.85 -10.84 0.31
C LEU A 88 33.25 -9.35 0.30
N LEU A 89 32.58 -8.53 1.11
CA LEU A 89 32.90 -7.10 1.21
C LEU A 89 34.32 -6.86 1.76
N ASN A 90 34.75 -7.63 2.77
CA ASN A 90 36.12 -7.60 3.31
C ASN A 90 37.19 -8.02 2.28
N SER A 91 36.84 -8.90 1.34
CA SER A 91 37.73 -9.32 0.25
C SER A 91 37.86 -8.30 -0.89
N GLY A 92 37.16 -7.17 -0.81
CA GLY A 92 37.26 -6.06 -1.78
C GLY A 92 36.16 -6.00 -2.82
N VAL A 93 35.11 -6.83 -2.71
CA VAL A 93 33.90 -6.68 -3.54
C VAL A 93 33.23 -5.34 -3.23
N SER A 94 32.75 -4.61 -4.23
CA SER A 94 32.11 -3.30 -3.99
C SER A 94 30.76 -3.45 -3.28
N LYS A 95 30.32 -2.42 -2.54
CA LYS A 95 28.99 -2.45 -1.89
C LYS A 95 27.86 -2.56 -2.92
N GLY A 96 27.99 -1.91 -4.08
CA GLY A 96 27.04 -2.04 -5.17
C GLY A 96 26.95 -3.47 -5.71
N ASP A 97 28.09 -4.15 -5.84
CA ASP A 97 28.11 -5.57 -6.23
C ASP A 97 27.46 -6.47 -5.16
N ILE A 98 27.72 -6.21 -3.88
CA ILE A 98 27.06 -6.92 -2.79
C ILE A 98 25.54 -6.78 -2.87
N VAL A 99 25.04 -5.55 -3.04
CA VAL A 99 23.60 -5.28 -3.16
C VAL A 99 23.00 -6.04 -4.34
N LYS A 100 23.63 -5.96 -5.52
CA LYS A 100 23.19 -6.69 -6.71
C LYS A 100 23.16 -8.20 -6.47
N MET A 101 24.25 -8.78 -5.98
CA MET A 101 24.34 -10.23 -5.74
C MET A 101 23.35 -10.71 -4.68
N MET A 102 23.07 -9.88 -3.67
CA MET A 102 22.06 -10.20 -2.66
C MET A 102 20.66 -10.26 -3.27
N ILE A 103 20.30 -9.30 -4.13
CA ILE A 103 19.04 -9.31 -4.86
C ILE A 103 18.93 -10.56 -5.75
N GLU A 104 19.98 -10.88 -6.51
CA GLU A 104 20.03 -12.08 -7.37
C GLU A 104 19.91 -13.37 -6.55
N ALA A 105 20.54 -13.42 -5.37
CA ALA A 105 20.41 -14.54 -4.46
C ALA A 105 18.98 -14.69 -3.95
N ILE A 106 18.33 -13.59 -3.53
CA ILE A 106 16.93 -13.61 -3.07
C ILE A 106 16.00 -14.07 -4.20
N ASP A 107 16.18 -13.56 -5.42
CA ASP A 107 15.38 -13.93 -6.58
C ASP A 107 15.46 -15.43 -6.91
N SER A 108 16.58 -16.09 -6.59
CA SER A 108 16.75 -17.53 -6.80
C SER A 108 15.85 -18.40 -5.90
N TYR A 109 15.22 -17.82 -4.88
CA TYR A 109 14.27 -18.45 -3.96
C TYR A 109 12.79 -18.17 -4.31
N ALA A 110 12.50 -17.56 -5.46
CA ALA A 110 11.13 -17.43 -5.95
C ALA A 110 10.44 -18.80 -6.14
N PRO A 111 9.10 -18.92 -6.15
CA PRO A 111 8.40 -20.22 -6.25
C PRO A 111 8.77 -21.13 -7.43
N ASP A 112 9.42 -20.60 -8.46
CA ASP A 112 9.97 -21.27 -9.64
C ASP A 112 11.51 -21.22 -9.74
N GLY A 113 12.16 -20.65 -8.72
CA GLY A 113 13.60 -20.48 -8.60
C GLY A 113 14.33 -21.78 -8.26
N ILE A 114 15.61 -21.85 -8.64
CA ILE A 114 16.45 -23.04 -8.48
C ILE A 114 16.67 -23.44 -7.01
N ASN A 115 16.56 -22.48 -6.08
CA ASN A 115 16.80 -22.69 -4.65
C ASN A 115 15.50 -22.72 -3.82
N TYR A 116 14.33 -22.69 -4.45
CA TYR A 116 13.06 -22.75 -3.75
C TYR A 116 12.82 -24.11 -3.11
N ASP A 117 12.59 -24.10 -1.80
CA ASP A 117 12.10 -25.26 -1.05
C ASP A 117 10.83 -24.86 -0.30
N PRO A 118 9.64 -25.36 -0.71
CA PRO A 118 8.39 -25.05 -0.01
C PRO A 118 8.35 -25.56 1.44
N ASN A 119 9.26 -26.46 1.83
CA ASN A 119 9.34 -26.95 3.21
C ASN A 119 10.19 -26.06 4.12
N ASP A 120 11.04 -25.19 3.56
CA ASP A 120 11.78 -24.18 4.33
C ASP A 120 10.92 -22.91 4.49
N ILE A 121 9.93 -23.01 5.37
CA ILE A 121 8.96 -21.95 5.65
C ILE A 121 9.63 -20.62 6.02
N ALA A 122 10.75 -20.65 6.73
CA ALA A 122 11.45 -19.44 7.15
C ALA A 122 12.08 -18.71 5.95
N THR A 123 12.68 -19.46 5.02
CA THR A 123 13.26 -18.89 3.79
C THR A 123 12.16 -18.45 2.82
N VAL A 124 11.09 -19.22 2.67
CA VAL A 124 9.91 -18.84 1.87
C VAL A 124 9.28 -17.55 2.41
N ASN A 125 9.11 -17.41 3.73
CA ASN A 125 8.57 -16.20 4.32
C ASN A 125 9.51 -14.99 4.09
N ALA A 126 10.83 -15.17 4.21
CA ALA A 126 11.78 -14.09 3.96
C ALA A 126 11.74 -13.62 2.49
N TYR A 127 11.66 -14.57 1.54
CA TYR A 127 11.44 -14.25 0.12
C TYR A 127 10.12 -13.51 -0.09
N ASN A 128 9.00 -14.04 0.42
CA ASN A 128 7.68 -13.43 0.24
C ASN A 128 7.61 -12.02 0.83
N GLN A 129 8.26 -11.77 1.98
CA GLN A 129 8.36 -10.44 2.54
C GLN A 129 9.11 -9.48 1.62
N PHE A 130 10.26 -9.90 1.06
CA PHE A 130 10.99 -9.09 0.09
C PHE A 130 10.15 -8.81 -1.17
N ALA A 131 9.50 -9.83 -1.72
CA ALA A 131 8.64 -9.73 -2.88
C ALA A 131 7.46 -8.76 -2.65
N ASN A 132 6.76 -8.87 -1.52
CA ASN A 132 5.67 -7.97 -1.15
C ASN A 132 6.16 -6.52 -1.00
N ARG A 133 7.33 -6.30 -0.41
CA ARG A 133 7.94 -4.96 -0.29
C ARG A 133 8.31 -4.38 -1.65
N VAL A 134 8.86 -5.19 -2.55
CA VAL A 134 9.13 -4.78 -3.95
C VAL A 134 7.83 -4.45 -4.68
N GLU A 135 6.77 -5.23 -4.50
CA GLU A 135 5.47 -4.97 -5.10
C GLU A 135 4.85 -3.66 -4.61
N ILE A 136 4.95 -3.36 -3.31
CA ILE A 136 4.56 -2.05 -2.77
C ILE A 136 5.42 -0.93 -3.33
N SER A 137 6.73 -1.13 -3.44
CA SER A 137 7.62 -0.13 -4.04
C SER A 137 7.31 0.13 -5.52
N ASP A 138 6.90 -0.90 -6.27
CA ASP A 138 6.43 -0.73 -7.65
C ASP A 138 5.10 0.01 -7.70
N TYR A 139 4.20 -0.25 -6.74
CA TYR A 139 2.92 0.45 -6.62
C TYR A 139 3.12 1.93 -6.26
N THR A 140 3.98 2.26 -5.30
CA THR A 140 4.32 3.66 -4.97
C THR A 140 5.04 4.36 -6.12
N ALA A 141 5.83 3.62 -6.90
CA ALA A 141 6.50 4.15 -8.09
C ALA A 141 5.53 4.41 -9.27
N ASP A 142 4.27 3.97 -9.18
CA ASP A 142 3.20 4.32 -10.12
C ASP A 142 2.24 5.39 -9.56
N THR A 143 2.14 5.52 -8.23
CA THR A 143 1.05 6.28 -7.57
C THR A 143 1.52 7.47 -6.75
N VAL A 144 2.71 7.42 -6.15
CA VAL A 144 3.25 8.47 -5.29
C VAL A 144 4.21 9.32 -6.10
N GLN A 145 3.72 10.43 -6.65
CA GLN A 145 4.48 11.23 -7.63
C GLN A 145 5.82 11.73 -7.06
N LYS A 146 5.81 12.21 -5.81
CA LYS A 146 6.97 12.79 -5.11
C LYS A 146 7.14 12.15 -3.74
N ALA A 147 8.39 12.09 -3.28
CA ALA A 147 8.70 11.64 -1.94
C ALA A 147 7.96 12.54 -0.93
N PRO A 148 7.14 11.99 -0.03
CA PRO A 148 6.55 12.75 1.07
C PRO A 148 7.64 13.39 1.94
N THR A 149 7.34 14.49 2.62
CA THR A 149 8.33 15.15 3.50
C THR A 149 8.81 14.26 4.64
N ASP A 150 7.98 13.31 5.06
CA ASP A 150 8.23 12.32 6.10
C ASP A 150 8.62 10.94 5.55
N TYR A 151 9.09 10.85 4.28
CA TYR A 151 9.38 9.58 3.59
C TYR A 151 10.27 8.61 4.39
N SER A 152 11.10 9.12 5.32
CA SER A 152 11.92 8.30 6.21
C SER A 152 11.11 7.38 7.12
N THR A 153 9.86 7.73 7.42
CA THR A 153 8.91 6.91 8.19
C THR A 153 7.76 6.44 7.32
N SER A 154 7.12 7.35 6.56
CA SER A 154 5.92 7.06 5.77
C SER A 154 6.12 6.10 4.61
N MET A 155 7.31 6.08 4.01
CA MET A 155 7.66 5.14 2.95
C MET A 155 8.50 3.95 3.45
N SER A 156 8.87 3.91 4.73
CA SER A 156 9.78 2.89 5.28
C SER A 156 9.04 1.64 5.71
N PHE A 157 9.53 0.48 5.27
CA PHE A 157 8.97 -0.83 5.61
C PHE A 157 9.24 -1.28 7.04
N ASN A 158 10.11 -0.55 7.73
CA ASN A 158 10.46 -0.80 9.13
C ASN A 158 9.78 0.21 10.07
N ASN A 159 8.99 1.15 9.53
CA ASN A 159 8.22 2.15 10.26
C ASN A 159 6.74 2.10 9.84
N ASP A 160 6.21 3.15 9.20
CA ASP A 160 4.76 3.32 9.01
C ASP A 160 4.21 2.46 7.87
N LEU A 161 5.02 2.11 6.86
CA LEU A 161 4.63 1.28 5.72
C LEU A 161 4.89 -0.21 5.98
N VAL A 162 4.27 -0.77 7.03
CA VAL A 162 4.54 -2.16 7.44
C VAL A 162 4.10 -3.15 6.37
N VAL A 163 5.08 -3.83 5.76
CA VAL A 163 4.86 -4.89 4.77
C VAL A 163 5.68 -6.13 5.15
N THR A 164 4.97 -7.24 5.35
CA THR A 164 5.52 -8.53 5.78
C THR A 164 5.26 -9.59 4.72
N TYR A 165 5.53 -10.87 5.02
CA TYR A 165 5.18 -11.99 4.15
C TYR A 165 3.66 -12.25 4.08
N ASP A 166 2.86 -11.71 5.01
CA ASP A 166 1.40 -11.84 5.00
C ASP A 166 0.79 -10.94 3.91
N SER A 167 0.02 -11.54 2.99
CA SER A 167 -0.69 -10.85 1.92
C SER A 167 -1.68 -9.78 2.40
N ASN A 168 -2.19 -9.89 3.63
CA ASN A 168 -3.03 -8.86 4.23
C ASN A 168 -2.26 -7.55 4.43
N THR A 169 -0.99 -7.61 4.84
CA THR A 169 -0.15 -6.41 5.01
C THR A 169 0.15 -5.73 3.68
N LEU A 170 0.31 -6.50 2.60
CA LEU A 170 0.40 -5.98 1.23
C LEU A 170 -0.89 -5.26 0.81
N HIS A 171 -2.05 -5.86 1.07
CA HIS A 171 -3.35 -5.24 0.76
C HIS A 171 -3.57 -3.94 1.54
N THR A 172 -3.36 -3.96 2.86
CA THR A 172 -3.46 -2.77 3.72
C THR A 172 -2.48 -1.69 3.28
N ALA A 173 -1.23 -2.03 2.95
CA ALA A 173 -0.26 -1.04 2.47
C ALA A 173 -0.71 -0.40 1.14
N LYS A 174 -1.23 -1.18 0.18
CA LYS A 174 -1.80 -0.62 -1.06
C LYS A 174 -3.00 0.28 -0.80
N GLN A 175 -3.87 -0.07 0.14
CA GLN A 175 -4.97 0.81 0.55
C GLN A 175 -4.43 2.10 1.16
N ASN A 176 -3.49 2.02 2.10
CA ASN A 176 -2.90 3.19 2.75
C ASN A 176 -2.17 4.11 1.75
N ILE A 177 -1.50 3.55 0.74
CA ILE A 177 -0.83 4.31 -0.33
C ILE A 177 -1.82 4.85 -1.35
N GLY A 178 -2.81 4.05 -1.77
CA GLY A 178 -3.86 4.46 -2.69
C GLY A 178 -4.75 5.55 -2.11
N ASN A 179 -4.83 5.61 -0.78
CA ASN A 179 -5.46 6.67 0.00
C ASN A 179 -4.55 7.89 0.20
N ASN A 180 -3.60 8.19 -0.69
CA ASN A 180 -2.81 9.43 -0.69
C ASN A 180 -3.62 10.69 -1.09
N LEU A 181 -4.84 10.82 -0.59
CA LEU A 181 -5.21 12.07 0.03
C LEU A 181 -4.79 11.90 1.49
N GLU A 182 -3.67 12.51 1.85
CA GLU A 182 -3.37 12.92 3.22
C GLU A 182 -4.31 12.33 4.28
N PHE A 183 -3.88 11.29 5.01
CA PHE A 183 -4.34 11.12 6.39
C PHE A 183 -3.72 12.21 7.26
N HIS A 184 -3.94 13.46 6.88
CA HIS A 184 -4.24 14.42 7.89
C HIS A 184 -5.67 14.11 8.34
N ASN A 185 -5.75 13.39 9.45
CA ASN A 185 -6.64 13.88 10.48
C ASN A 185 -6.12 15.29 10.82
N PHE A 186 -6.39 16.28 9.94
CA PHE A 186 -6.10 17.66 10.26
C PHE A 186 -6.93 17.88 11.52
N PRO A 187 -6.35 18.38 12.61
CA PRO A 187 -7.19 18.93 13.66
C PRO A 187 -8.11 19.92 12.95
N ASN A 188 -9.40 19.68 13.07
CA ASN A 188 -10.41 20.46 12.38
C ASN A 188 -10.13 21.94 12.64
N ASN A 189 -9.57 22.66 11.67
CA ASN A 189 -9.31 24.10 11.74
C ASN A 189 -10.63 24.90 11.59
N ASN A 190 -11.76 24.26 11.91
CA ASN A 190 -13.14 24.71 11.66
C ASN A 190 -13.45 24.99 10.19
N LEU A 191 -12.69 24.43 9.25
CA LEU A 191 -12.91 24.64 7.82
C LEU A 191 -14.03 23.74 7.28
N TYR A 192 -14.34 22.62 7.94
CA TYR A 192 -15.43 21.71 7.54
C TYR A 192 -16.06 21.07 8.79
N ASP A 193 -17.32 20.70 8.72
CA ASP A 193 -18.00 19.99 9.80
C ASP A 193 -18.76 18.79 9.23
N TYR A 194 -18.64 17.64 9.91
CA TYR A 194 -19.47 16.48 9.69
C TYR A 194 -20.31 16.24 10.95
N THR A 195 -21.59 16.57 10.86
CA THR A 195 -22.53 16.41 11.97
C THR A 195 -23.84 15.87 11.45
N ASN A 196 -24.30 14.75 12.02
CA ASN A 196 -25.58 14.10 11.70
C ASN A 196 -25.80 13.84 10.20
N GLY A 197 -24.79 13.34 9.48
CA GLY A 197 -24.90 13.04 8.05
C GLY A 197 -24.65 14.23 7.12
N PHE A 198 -24.49 15.45 7.64
CA PHE A 198 -24.22 16.61 6.79
C PHE A 198 -22.73 16.89 6.70
N PHE A 199 -22.23 17.05 5.47
CA PHE A 199 -20.91 17.62 5.21
C PHE A 199 -21.04 19.11 4.89
N THR A 200 -20.43 19.97 5.72
CA THR A 200 -20.51 21.44 5.56
C THR A 200 -19.17 22.03 5.17
N ASN A 201 -19.13 22.82 4.09
CA ASN A 201 -17.98 23.61 3.69
C ASN A 201 -17.88 24.89 4.54
N ASN A 202 -17.17 24.91 5.66
CA ASN A 202 -16.95 26.14 6.44
C ASN A 202 -15.76 27.00 5.94
N SER A 203 -15.19 26.69 4.77
CA SER A 203 -14.09 27.44 4.18
C SER A 203 -14.57 28.65 3.39
N SER A 204 -13.64 29.54 3.02
CA SER A 204 -13.92 30.72 2.18
C SER A 204 -13.83 30.43 0.67
N SER A 205 -13.77 29.17 0.25
CA SER A 205 -13.59 28.77 -1.16
C SER A 205 -14.41 27.53 -1.50
N ASP A 206 -14.63 27.31 -2.79
CA ASP A 206 -15.33 26.11 -3.27
C ASP A 206 -14.52 24.84 -2.94
N ILE A 207 -15.22 23.78 -2.58
CA ILE A 207 -14.66 22.42 -2.49
C ILE A 207 -15.16 21.65 -3.70
N ILE A 208 -14.27 20.94 -4.39
CA ILE A 208 -14.67 19.98 -5.43
C ILE A 208 -14.61 18.59 -4.82
N VAL A 209 -15.71 17.86 -4.89
CA VAL A 209 -15.83 16.45 -4.57
C VAL A 209 -15.65 15.67 -5.86
N THR A 210 -14.63 14.83 -5.89
CA THR A 210 -14.33 13.90 -6.99
C THR A 210 -14.45 12.49 -6.44
N ASP A 211 -14.90 11.51 -7.20
CA ASP A 211 -14.96 10.10 -6.74
C ASP A 211 -15.86 9.89 -5.50
N LEU A 212 -17.10 10.35 -5.61
CA LEU A 212 -18.18 10.01 -4.68
C LEU A 212 -18.59 8.55 -4.93
N GLY A 213 -18.35 7.67 -3.94
CA GLY A 213 -18.64 6.25 -4.08
C GLY A 213 -19.16 5.63 -2.79
N MET A 214 -20.10 4.70 -2.92
CA MET A 214 -20.49 3.81 -1.82
C MET A 214 -19.93 2.43 -2.04
N LYS A 215 -19.23 1.91 -1.05
CA LYS A 215 -18.84 0.51 -0.97
C LYS A 215 -19.93 -0.25 -0.22
N VAL A 216 -20.31 -1.39 -0.78
CA VAL A 216 -21.38 -2.24 -0.25
C VAL A 216 -20.80 -3.59 0.09
N ASN A 217 -20.89 -4.00 1.35
CA ASN A 217 -20.53 -5.36 1.80
C ASN A 217 -21.66 -5.90 2.67
N GLY A 218 -22.16 -7.10 2.39
CA GLY A 218 -23.24 -7.65 3.21
C GLY A 218 -23.56 -9.10 2.93
N ASN A 219 -24.19 -9.73 3.91
CA ASN A 219 -24.74 -11.08 3.79
C ASN A 219 -26.21 -11.08 4.23
N LEU A 220 -27.11 -11.57 3.37
CA LEU A 220 -28.51 -11.81 3.72
C LEU A 220 -28.67 -13.31 4.03
N ASN A 221 -29.19 -13.68 5.21
CA ASN A 221 -29.42 -15.07 5.61
C ASN A 221 -30.91 -15.32 5.94
N PHE A 222 -31.49 -16.41 5.43
CA PHE A 222 -32.85 -16.84 5.77
C PHE A 222 -32.87 -18.02 6.74
N GLU A 223 -33.67 -17.95 7.81
CA GLU A 223 -33.91 -19.09 8.71
C GLU A 223 -34.93 -20.07 8.08
N GLY A 224 -34.45 -21.26 7.67
CA GLY A 224 -35.32 -22.40 7.33
C GLY A 224 -35.01 -23.13 6.03
N GLN A 225 -34.12 -22.58 5.19
CA GLN A 225 -33.39 -23.24 4.10
C GLN A 225 -32.45 -22.18 3.51
N ASN A 226 -31.14 -22.37 3.63
CA ASN A 226 -30.12 -21.33 3.41
C ASN A 226 -30.18 -20.74 2.00
N ILE A 227 -30.80 -19.57 1.82
CA ILE A 227 -30.52 -18.69 0.69
C ILE A 227 -29.62 -17.60 1.26
N VAL A 228 -28.37 -17.59 0.82
CA VAL A 228 -27.37 -16.59 1.20
C VAL A 228 -27.17 -15.68 0.00
N PHE A 229 -27.33 -14.38 0.18
CA PHE A 229 -26.91 -13.39 -0.81
C PHE A 229 -25.69 -12.65 -0.28
N GLN A 230 -24.59 -12.71 -1.00
CA GLN A 230 -23.39 -11.93 -0.73
C GLN A 230 -23.32 -10.80 -1.73
N MET A 231 -23.24 -9.57 -1.22
CA MET A 231 -23.12 -8.38 -2.04
C MET A 231 -21.77 -7.75 -1.79
N ASN A 232 -20.97 -7.55 -2.84
CA ASN A 232 -19.66 -6.91 -2.74
C ASN A 232 -19.44 -6.02 -3.97
N GLY A 233 -18.98 -4.80 -3.74
CA GLY A 233 -18.60 -3.90 -4.82
C GLY A 233 -18.71 -2.44 -4.42
N THR A 234 -18.71 -1.57 -5.43
CA THR A 234 -18.92 -0.14 -5.25
C THR A 234 -20.00 0.32 -6.22
N ILE A 235 -20.72 1.40 -5.89
CA ILE A 235 -21.65 1.98 -6.86
C ILE A 235 -20.89 2.44 -8.11
N GLU A 236 -19.67 2.97 -7.99
CA GLU A 236 -18.91 3.45 -9.16
C GLU A 236 -18.48 2.32 -10.11
N LYS A 237 -17.97 1.21 -9.57
CA LYS A 237 -17.39 0.09 -10.37
C LYS A 237 -18.32 -1.10 -10.55
N GLY A 238 -19.49 -1.08 -9.91
CA GLY A 238 -20.51 -2.12 -9.96
C GLY A 238 -20.52 -3.04 -8.74
N ILE A 239 -21.65 -3.70 -8.56
CA ILE A 239 -21.97 -4.55 -7.42
C ILE A 239 -22.16 -5.98 -7.91
N SER A 240 -21.40 -6.90 -7.32
CA SER A 240 -21.57 -8.33 -7.54
C SER A 240 -22.49 -8.89 -6.48
N VAL A 241 -23.51 -9.63 -6.92
CA VAL A 241 -24.44 -10.34 -6.04
C VAL A 241 -24.27 -11.83 -6.30
N THR A 242 -23.83 -12.55 -5.28
CA THR A 242 -23.66 -14.01 -5.33
C THR A 242 -24.72 -14.66 -4.47
N SER A 243 -25.43 -15.64 -5.03
CA SER A 243 -26.36 -16.47 -4.26
C SER A 243 -26.18 -17.94 -4.58
N ASN A 244 -26.75 -18.80 -3.74
CA ASN A 244 -26.85 -20.24 -4.03
C ASN A 244 -27.75 -20.56 -5.24
N MET A 245 -28.47 -19.58 -5.79
CA MET A 245 -29.36 -19.71 -6.95
C MET A 245 -28.75 -19.11 -8.23
N GLY A 246 -27.59 -18.46 -8.15
CA GLY A 246 -26.92 -17.82 -9.29
C GLY A 246 -26.16 -16.55 -8.90
N ASN A 247 -25.37 -16.06 -9.85
CA ASN A 247 -24.59 -14.83 -9.72
C ASN A 247 -25.12 -13.78 -10.68
N GLU A 248 -25.25 -12.55 -10.18
CA GLU A 248 -25.64 -11.38 -10.95
C GLU A 248 -24.62 -10.27 -10.73
N TYR A 249 -24.42 -9.45 -11.77
CA TYR A 249 -23.58 -8.26 -11.70
C TYR A 249 -24.41 -7.06 -12.13
N MET A 250 -24.45 -6.07 -11.25
CA MET A 250 -25.04 -4.77 -11.53
C MET A 250 -23.90 -3.82 -11.93
N PRO A 251 -23.89 -3.26 -13.15
CA PRO A 251 -22.88 -2.31 -13.56
C PRO A 251 -22.94 -1.06 -12.68
N GLY A 252 -21.78 -0.45 -12.48
CA GLY A 252 -21.68 0.76 -11.68
C GLY A 252 -22.25 2.01 -12.34
N PHE A 253 -22.46 3.04 -11.54
CA PHE A 253 -22.87 4.37 -11.93
C PHE A 253 -21.76 5.36 -11.58
N ASN A 254 -21.28 6.10 -12.58
CA ASN A 254 -20.30 7.15 -12.38
C ASN A 254 -21.01 8.43 -11.89
N PHE A 255 -20.62 8.94 -10.72
CA PHE A 255 -21.15 10.20 -10.23
C PHE A 255 -20.36 11.37 -10.83
N PRO A 256 -21.03 12.44 -11.27
CA PRO A 256 -20.34 13.66 -11.67
C PRO A 256 -19.62 14.28 -10.48
N ASP A 257 -18.54 15.01 -10.75
CA ASP A 257 -17.88 15.81 -9.72
C ASP A 257 -18.86 16.87 -9.18
N GLU A 258 -18.93 17.00 -7.85
CA GLU A 258 -19.81 17.95 -7.17
C GLU A 258 -19.02 19.14 -6.63
N VAL A 259 -19.57 20.34 -6.75
CA VAL A 259 -18.94 21.57 -6.21
C VAL A 259 -19.77 22.07 -5.05
N ILE A 260 -19.14 22.18 -3.87
CA ILE A 260 -19.77 22.67 -2.64
C ILE A 260 -19.25 24.08 -2.36
N SER A 261 -20.14 25.06 -2.43
CA SER A 261 -19.80 26.47 -2.25
C SER A 261 -19.42 26.81 -0.79
N PRO A 262 -18.77 27.94 -0.51
CA PRO A 262 -18.52 28.42 0.84
C PRO A 262 -19.80 28.46 1.69
N TYR A 263 -19.74 27.82 2.86
CA TYR A 263 -20.80 27.67 3.87
C TYR A 263 -22.03 26.88 3.42
N GLU A 264 -21.90 26.12 2.33
CA GLU A 264 -22.92 25.19 1.86
C GLU A 264 -22.75 23.82 2.54
N SER A 265 -23.87 23.13 2.73
CA SER A 265 -23.92 21.77 3.27
C SER A 265 -24.49 20.82 2.23
N MET A 266 -23.89 19.63 2.15
CA MET A 266 -24.41 18.48 1.41
C MET A 266 -24.90 17.43 2.41
N ASP A 267 -26.10 16.90 2.20
CA ASP A 267 -26.60 15.76 2.97
C ASP A 267 -25.97 14.48 2.42
N LEU A 268 -25.14 13.82 3.21
CA LEU A 268 -24.51 12.56 2.83
C LEU A 268 -25.50 11.39 2.93
N TYR A 269 -26.58 11.54 3.72
CA TYR A 269 -27.64 10.55 3.81
C TYR A 269 -28.54 10.49 2.58
N ASP A 270 -28.53 11.50 1.70
CA ASP A 270 -29.20 11.41 0.40
C ASP A 270 -28.54 10.36 -0.52
N PHE A 271 -27.26 10.08 -0.28
CA PHE A 271 -26.53 9.02 -0.98
C PHE A 271 -26.69 7.68 -0.26
N LEU A 272 -26.83 7.68 1.06
CA LEU A 272 -27.20 6.47 1.78
C LEU A 272 -28.66 6.08 1.47
N PRO A 273 -29.04 4.80 1.56
CA PRO A 273 -30.41 4.39 1.30
C PRO A 273 -31.33 4.99 2.38
N ASN A 274 -32.12 5.96 1.98
CA ASN A 274 -33.07 6.70 2.81
C ASN A 274 -34.38 5.92 2.97
N GLN A 275 -34.29 4.71 3.56
CA GLN A 275 -35.42 3.82 3.86
C GLN A 275 -36.32 3.51 2.66
N ASP A 276 -36.13 2.34 2.05
CA ASP A 276 -37.22 1.42 1.67
C ASP A 276 -36.60 0.28 0.85
N PHE A 277 -36.26 -0.82 1.52
CA PHE A 277 -36.30 -2.11 0.84
C PHE A 277 -37.52 -2.89 1.27
N ILE A 278 -38.05 -3.63 0.31
CA ILE A 278 -39.16 -4.56 0.44
C ILE A 278 -38.92 -5.38 1.70
N SER A 279 -39.69 -5.13 2.76
CA SER A 279 -39.83 -6.10 3.84
C SER A 279 -40.38 -7.36 3.19
N ILE A 280 -39.51 -8.32 2.89
CA ILE A 280 -39.94 -9.65 2.48
C ILE A 280 -40.18 -10.39 3.79
N PRO A 281 -41.45 -10.69 4.14
CA PRO A 281 -41.74 -11.30 5.44
C PRO A 281 -40.92 -12.58 5.63
N GLY A 282 -40.07 -12.60 6.66
CA GLY A 282 -39.25 -13.77 7.03
C GLY A 282 -37.76 -13.68 6.67
N PHE A 283 -37.30 -12.66 5.94
CA PHE A 283 -35.87 -12.44 5.66
C PHE A 283 -35.31 -11.39 6.60
N SER A 284 -34.11 -11.61 7.16
CA SER A 284 -33.39 -10.61 7.95
C SER A 284 -31.90 -10.70 7.70
N GLY A 285 -31.19 -9.57 7.76
CA GLY A 285 -29.72 -9.59 7.69
C GLY A 285 -29.08 -8.24 7.93
N GLN A 286 -27.77 -8.19 7.73
CA GLN A 286 -26.96 -7.00 7.95
C GLN A 286 -26.18 -6.69 6.68
N MET A 287 -26.18 -5.41 6.32
CA MET A 287 -25.35 -4.85 5.26
C MET A 287 -24.59 -3.66 5.84
N ASP A 288 -23.28 -3.67 5.67
CA ASP A 288 -22.41 -2.55 6.01
C ASP A 288 -22.12 -1.76 4.74
N MET A 289 -22.42 -0.48 4.80
CA MET A 289 -22.17 0.46 3.70
C MET A 289 -21.19 1.51 4.18
N GLU A 290 -20.27 1.84 3.30
CA GLU A 290 -19.23 2.83 3.53
C GLU A 290 -19.32 3.87 2.42
N LEU A 291 -19.67 5.11 2.78
CA LEU A 291 -19.63 6.23 1.86
C LEU A 291 -18.22 6.82 1.89
N SER A 292 -17.58 6.93 0.73
CA SER A 292 -16.28 7.56 0.55
C SER A 292 -16.41 8.78 -0.35
N LEU A 293 -15.93 9.92 0.14
CA LEU A 293 -15.89 11.19 -0.56
C LEU A 293 -14.44 11.66 -0.65
N ILE A 294 -13.92 11.79 -1.85
CA ILE A 294 -12.62 12.40 -2.11
C ILE A 294 -12.89 13.87 -2.48
N THR A 295 -12.25 14.80 -1.78
CA THR A 295 -12.38 16.23 -2.05
C THR A 295 -11.03 16.82 -2.43
N THR A 296 -11.02 18.04 -2.98
CA THR A 296 -9.79 18.79 -3.29
C THR A 296 -8.85 19.01 -2.10
N ILE A 297 -9.27 18.66 -0.89
CA ILE A 297 -8.64 19.02 0.38
C ILE A 297 -8.60 17.85 1.39
N GLY A 298 -9.13 16.66 1.06
CA GLY A 298 -9.18 15.50 1.97
C GLY A 298 -10.25 14.46 1.65
N VAL A 299 -10.24 13.33 2.39
CA VAL A 299 -11.23 12.23 2.27
C VAL A 299 -12.16 12.22 3.47
N PHE A 300 -13.44 11.96 3.22
CA PHE A 300 -14.44 11.70 4.26
C PHE A 300 -15.01 10.30 4.08
N ILE A 301 -15.06 9.55 5.17
CA ILE A 301 -15.64 8.22 5.21
C ILE A 301 -16.71 8.19 6.29
N ASP A 302 -17.90 7.71 5.93
CA ASP A 302 -18.97 7.41 6.86
C ASP A 302 -19.35 5.93 6.76
N GLU A 303 -19.30 5.23 7.88
CA GLU A 303 -19.73 3.83 7.99
C GLU A 303 -21.14 3.79 8.57
N THR A 304 -22.05 3.17 7.84
CA THR A 304 -23.42 2.95 8.29
C THR A 304 -23.79 1.48 8.13
N THR A 305 -24.19 0.87 9.23
CA THR A 305 -24.77 -0.48 9.23
C THR A 305 -26.28 -0.37 9.03
N VAL A 306 -26.79 -1.07 8.01
CA VAL A 306 -28.21 -1.19 7.74
C VAL A 306 -28.71 -2.60 8.03
N TYR A 307 -29.84 -2.65 8.71
CA TYR A 307 -30.60 -3.87 8.97
C TYR A 307 -31.88 -3.82 8.15
N PHE A 308 -32.24 -4.94 7.52
CA PHE A 308 -33.48 -5.12 6.76
C PHE A 308 -34.19 -6.40 7.22
#